data_AF-A0A356MNW8-F1
#
_entry.id   AF-A0A356MNW8-F1
#
_cell.length_a   1.000
_cell.length_b   1.000
_cell.length_c   1.000
_cell.angle_alpha   90.00
_cell.angle_beta   90.00
_cell.angle_gamma   90.00
#
_symmetry.space_group_name_H-M   'P 1'
#
loop_
_entity.id
_entity.type
_entity.pdbx_description
1 polymer ?
#
loop_
_entity_poly.entity_id
_entity_poly.type
_entity_poly.pdbx_seq_one_letter_code
_entity_poly.pdbx_strand_id
1 'polypeptide(L)'
;MSTTNPYPSLTSPIKVIGVGGGGSNAVNTMYDRGIQGVDFIVCNTDAQALNASPVPIKVQLGATLTGGQGAGSLPDVGRNAAIETLEEVKTLIGEKTGMVFITAGMGGGT
;
A
#
# COMPACT_ATOMS: atom_id res chain seq x y z
N MET A 1 -4.38 -25.58 -8.17
CA MET A 1 -3.79 -25.33 -6.84
C MET A 1 -4.38 -24.02 -6.35
N SER A 2 -5.15 -24.03 -5.26
CA SER A 2 -5.85 -22.85 -4.75
C SER A 2 -4.83 -21.88 -4.15
N THR A 3 -4.61 -20.75 -4.80
CA THR A 3 -3.85 -19.62 -4.24
C THR A 3 -4.75 -18.93 -3.23
N THR A 4 -4.59 -19.25 -1.95
CA THR A 4 -5.29 -18.51 -0.90
C THR A 4 -4.73 -17.08 -0.87
N ASN A 5 -5.58 -16.11 -1.19
CA ASN A 5 -5.25 -14.69 -1.06
C ASN A 5 -4.86 -14.42 0.41
N PRO A 6 -3.63 -13.96 0.71
CA PRO A 6 -3.18 -13.77 2.10
C PRO A 6 -3.89 -12.60 2.79
N TYR A 7 -4.65 -11.81 2.03
CA TYR A 7 -5.38 -10.65 2.54
C TYR A 7 -6.82 -11.03 2.91
N PRO A 8 -7.39 -10.48 4.00
CA PRO A 8 -8.81 -10.63 4.31
C PRO A 8 -9.66 -10.13 3.14
N SER A 9 -10.85 -10.69 2.99
CA SER A 9 -11.74 -10.34 1.89
C SER A 9 -12.09 -8.85 1.92
N LEU A 10 -11.62 -8.12 0.92
CA LEU A 10 -11.92 -6.70 0.72
C LEU A 10 -13.31 -6.56 0.13
N THR A 11 -14.26 -6.07 0.92
CA THR A 11 -15.69 -6.05 0.56
C THR A 11 -16.19 -4.68 0.17
N SER A 12 -15.49 -3.59 0.52
CA SER A 12 -15.96 -2.25 0.19
C SER A 12 -15.72 -1.92 -1.30
N PRO A 13 -16.65 -1.23 -1.99
CA PRO A 13 -16.38 -0.68 -3.32
C PRO A 13 -15.38 0.50 -3.30
N ILE A 14 -14.98 0.98 -2.11
CA ILE A 14 -14.05 2.10 -1.94
C ILE A 14 -12.75 1.62 -1.30
N LYS A 15 -11.62 1.95 -1.92
CA LYS A 15 -10.27 1.65 -1.42
C LYS A 15 -9.53 2.94 -1.08
N VAL A 16 -8.83 2.96 0.04
CA VAL A 16 -7.92 4.05 0.42
C VAL A 16 -6.51 3.48 0.54
N ILE A 17 -5.62 3.95 -0.34
CA ILE A 17 -4.26 3.45 -0.49
C ILE A 17 -3.28 4.54 -0.06
N GLY A 18 -2.52 4.27 1.01
CA GLY A 18 -1.45 5.12 1.50
C GLY A 18 -0.12 4.70 0.91
N VAL A 19 0.57 5.61 0.23
CA VAL A 19 1.85 5.32 -0.43
C VAL A 19 3.00 6.07 0.27
N GLY A 20 4.08 5.34 0.54
CA GLY A 20 5.26 5.87 1.21
C GLY A 20 4.98 6.28 2.66
N GLY A 21 5.93 6.96 3.30
CA GLY A 21 5.83 7.33 4.72
C GLY A 21 4.65 8.27 5.01
N GLY A 22 4.54 9.38 4.28
CA GLY A 22 3.48 10.37 4.49
C GLY A 22 2.08 9.82 4.20
N GLY A 23 1.93 9.08 3.10
CA GLY A 23 0.65 8.45 2.74
C GLY A 23 0.24 7.38 3.73
N SER A 24 1.17 6.51 4.14
CA SER A 24 0.91 5.49 5.17
C SER A 24 0.50 6.13 6.50
N ASN A 25 1.16 7.21 6.92
CA ASN A 25 0.78 7.91 8.16
C ASN A 25 -0.64 8.51 8.11
N ALA A 26 -1.03 9.07 6.97
CA ALA A 26 -2.39 9.57 6.78
C ALA A 26 -3.42 8.43 6.87
N VAL A 27 -3.15 7.29 6.21
CA VAL A 27 -4.04 6.12 6.26
C VAL A 27 -4.08 5.49 7.65
N ASN A 28 -2.96 5.39 8.36
CA ASN A 28 -2.94 4.92 9.75
C ASN A 28 -3.86 5.77 10.62
N THR A 29 -3.80 7.10 10.48
CA THR A 29 -4.68 8.02 11.21
C THR A 29 -6.16 7.79 10.88
N MET A 30 -6.49 7.53 9.61
CA MET A 30 -7.85 7.22 9.18
C MET A 30 -8.35 5.90 9.78
N TYR A 31 -7.49 4.88 9.79
CA TYR A 31 -7.75 3.56 10.35
C TYR A 31 -7.98 3.63 11.86
N ASP A 32 -7.09 4.30 12.60
CA ASP A 32 -7.17 4.43 14.06
C ASP A 32 -8.38 5.25 14.53
N ARG A 33 -8.85 6.19 13.68
CA ARG A 33 -10.11 6.92 13.91
C ARG A 33 -11.36 6.09 13.62
N GLY A 34 -11.21 4.87 13.13
CA GLY A 34 -12.33 3.96 12.87
C GLY A 34 -13.21 4.40 11.70
N ILE A 35 -12.64 5.04 10.67
CA ILE A 35 -13.40 5.36 9.46
C ILE A 35 -13.92 4.06 8.82
N GLN A 36 -15.23 4.01 8.56
CA GLN A 36 -15.92 2.83 8.04
C GLN A 36 -16.31 2.99 6.57
N GLY A 37 -16.68 1.89 5.94
CA GLY A 37 -17.16 1.87 4.55
C GLY A 37 -16.06 1.94 3.50
N VAL A 38 -14.79 1.83 3.90
CA VAL A 38 -13.63 1.78 3.00
C VAL A 38 -12.71 0.64 3.42
N ASP A 39 -11.97 0.08 2.47
CA ASP A 39 -10.86 -0.80 2.81
C ASP A 39 -9.53 -0.03 2.73
N PHE A 40 -8.71 -0.16 3.76
CA PHE A 40 -7.42 0.51 3.87
C PHE A 40 -6.27 -0.38 3.43
N ILE A 41 -5.37 0.20 2.63
CA ILE A 41 -4.16 -0.45 2.12
C ILE A 41 -2.99 0.50 2.33
N VAL A 42 -1.85 0.00 2.81
CA VAL A 42 -0.61 0.77 2.87
C VAL A 42 0.46 0.11 2.00
N CYS A 43 1.17 0.94 1.24
CA CYS A 43 2.21 0.54 0.31
C CYS A 43 3.50 1.28 0.65
N ASN A 44 4.60 0.57 0.85
CA ASN A 44 5.90 1.19 1.08
C ASN A 44 7.04 0.32 0.55
N THR A 45 8.17 0.93 0.21
CA THR A 45 9.41 0.20 -0.09
C THR A 45 10.18 -0.19 1.18
N ASP A 46 9.92 0.53 2.29
CA ASP A 46 10.51 0.26 3.60
C ASP A 46 9.63 -0.76 4.38
N ALA A 47 10.21 -1.93 4.65
CA ALA A 47 9.51 -3.01 5.35
C ALA A 47 9.31 -2.70 6.85
N GLN A 48 10.21 -1.94 7.47
CA GLN A 48 10.07 -1.54 8.88
C GLN A 48 8.89 -0.59 9.04
N ALA A 49 8.77 0.39 8.14
CA ALA A 49 7.66 1.33 8.12
C ALA A 49 6.31 0.62 7.89
N LEU A 50 6.25 -0.38 7.02
CA LEU A 50 5.04 -1.20 6.81
C LEU A 50 4.67 -2.01 8.06
N ASN A 51 5.65 -2.66 8.68
CA ASN A 51 5.41 -3.49 9.86
C ASN A 51 4.85 -2.66 11.03
N ALA A 52 5.28 -1.40 11.17
CA ALA A 52 4.78 -0.48 12.19
C ALA A 52 3.33 0.01 11.95
N SER A 53 2.78 -0.12 10.73
CA SER A 53 1.40 0.31 10.45
C SER A 53 0.37 -0.59 11.16
N PRO A 54 -0.71 -0.03 11.76
CA PRO A 54 -1.84 -0.80 12.30
C PRO A 54 -2.76 -1.36 11.21
N VAL A 55 -2.63 -0.90 9.96
CA VAL A 55 -3.48 -1.32 8.84
C VAL A 55 -3.17 -2.77 8.47
N PRO A 56 -4.18 -3.65 8.33
CA PRO A 56 -3.95 -5.08 8.10
C PRO A 56 -3.42 -5.40 6.69
N ILE A 57 -3.77 -4.58 5.69
CA ILE A 57 -3.36 -4.80 4.29
C ILE A 57 -2.10 -3.98 4.01
N LYS A 58 -0.99 -4.68 3.84
CA LYS A 58 0.34 -4.09 3.69
C LYS A 58 1.00 -4.65 2.45
N VAL A 59 1.45 -3.77 1.56
CA VAL A 59 2.13 -4.13 0.32
C VAL A 59 3.54 -3.59 0.34
N GLN A 60 4.51 -4.50 0.30
CA GLN A 60 5.91 -4.12 0.14
C GLN A 60 6.23 -3.91 -1.34
N LEU A 61 6.54 -2.68 -1.70
CA LEU A 61 6.89 -2.30 -3.07
C LEU A 61 8.35 -2.67 -3.36
N GLY A 62 8.59 -3.32 -4.49
CA GLY A 62 9.94 -3.64 -4.96
C GLY A 62 10.75 -4.44 -3.95
N ALA A 63 10.19 -5.51 -3.40
CA ALA A 63 10.85 -6.35 -2.40
C ALA A 63 12.20 -6.88 -2.92
N THR A 64 12.29 -7.18 -4.22
CA THR A 64 13.52 -7.64 -4.87
C THR A 64 14.47 -6.48 -5.14
N LEU A 65 13.94 -5.34 -5.61
CA LEU A 65 14.74 -4.15 -5.96
C LEU A 65 15.38 -3.48 -4.74
N THR A 66 14.64 -3.37 -3.64
CA THR A 66 15.04 -2.56 -2.47
C THR A 66 15.50 -3.38 -1.28
N GLY A 67 15.22 -4.69 -1.27
CA GLY A 67 15.46 -5.55 -0.10
C GLY A 67 14.70 -5.09 1.16
N GLY A 68 13.67 -4.25 1.02
CA GLY A 68 12.90 -3.70 2.14
C GLY A 68 13.57 -2.54 2.87
N GLN A 69 14.64 -1.95 2.31
CA GLN A 69 15.38 -0.85 2.93
C GLN A 69 14.85 0.55 2.54
N GLY A 70 13.86 0.61 1.66
CA GLY A 70 13.31 1.86 1.16
C GLY A 70 13.90 2.34 -0.17
N ALA A 71 13.28 3.35 -0.77
CA ALA A 71 13.67 3.94 -2.05
C ALA A 71 14.80 4.99 -1.94
N GLY A 72 15.31 5.28 -0.74
CA GLY A 72 16.42 6.23 -0.54
C GLY A 72 16.16 7.66 -1.01
N SER A 73 14.89 8.11 -1.01
CA SER A 73 14.46 9.40 -1.58
C SER A 73 14.68 9.55 -3.09
N LEU A 74 14.83 8.44 -3.82
CA LEU A 74 14.97 8.43 -5.27
C LEU A 74 13.63 8.04 -5.94
N PRO A 75 12.93 8.98 -6.61
CA PRO A 75 11.62 8.70 -7.22
C PRO A 75 11.65 7.59 -8.27
N ASP A 76 12.75 7.45 -9.02
CA ASP A 76 12.88 6.38 -10.02
C ASP A 76 12.96 5.00 -9.38
N VAL A 77 13.55 4.89 -8.19
CA VAL A 77 13.59 3.63 -7.43
C VAL A 77 12.17 3.28 -6.96
N GLY A 78 11.42 4.24 -6.41
CA GLY A 78 10.02 4.00 -6.02
C GLY A 78 9.12 3.65 -7.19
N ARG A 79 9.29 4.32 -8.34
CA ARG A 79 8.59 3.98 -9.58
C ARG A 79 8.84 2.53 -9.99
N ASN A 80 10.10 2.12 -10.06
CA ASN A 80 10.46 0.76 -10.47
C ASN A 80 9.96 -0.28 -9.46
N ALA A 81 10.03 0.04 -8.16
CA ALA A 81 9.47 -0.79 -7.11
C ALA A 81 7.94 -0.97 -7.24
N ALA A 82 7.22 0.10 -7.60
CA ALA A 82 5.78 0.02 -7.86
C ALA A 82 5.44 -0.80 -9.10
N ILE A 83 6.27 -0.73 -10.15
CA ILE A 83 6.11 -1.55 -11.37
C ILE A 83 6.34 -3.04 -11.07
N GLU A 84 7.36 -3.38 -10.26
CA GLU A 84 7.63 -4.76 -9.83
C GLU A 84 6.41 -5.38 -9.13
N THR A 85 5.75 -4.62 -8.26
CA THR A 85 4.62 -5.08 -7.43
C THR A 85 3.24 -4.79 -8.05
N LEU A 86 3.17 -4.37 -9.32
CA LEU A 86 1.94 -3.86 -9.94
C LEU A 86 0.79 -4.88 -9.93
N GLU A 87 1.06 -6.15 -10.22
CA GLU A 87 0.02 -7.17 -10.32
C GLU A 87 -0.61 -7.51 -8.96
N GLU A 88 0.17 -7.42 -7.87
CA GLU A 88 -0.33 -7.60 -6.51
C GLU A 88 -1.27 -6.44 -6.13
N VAL A 89 -0.87 -5.20 -6.41
CA VAL A 89 -1.70 -4.02 -6.15
C VAL A 89 -3.00 -4.07 -6.95
N LYS A 90 -2.94 -4.49 -8.22
CA LYS A 90 -4.15 -4.68 -9.06
C LYS A 90 -5.09 -5.74 -8.48
N THR A 91 -4.53 -6.86 -8.01
CA THR A 91 -5.30 -7.95 -7.38
C THR A 91 -6.02 -7.46 -6.12
N LEU A 92 -5.35 -6.62 -5.32
CA LEU A 92 -5.92 -6.01 -4.11
C LEU A 92 -7.03 -5.00 -4.41
N ILE A 93 -6.86 -4.18 -5.46
CA ILE A 93 -7.91 -3.27 -5.90
C ILE A 93 -9.12 -4.09 -6.36
N GLY A 94 -8.91 -5.10 -7.19
CA GLY A 94 -9.95 -6.01 -7.66
C GLY A 94 -11.01 -5.34 -8.54
N GLU A 95 -11.78 -6.16 -9.25
CA GLU A 95 -12.74 -5.69 -10.27
C GLU A 95 -13.98 -4.99 -9.67
N LYS A 96 -14.29 -5.23 -8.40
CA LYS A 96 -15.48 -4.69 -7.72
C LYS A 96 -15.27 -3.30 -7.11
N THR A 97 -14.06 -2.73 -7.25
CA THR A 97 -13.78 -1.40 -6.72
C THR A 97 -14.34 -0.32 -7.64
N GLY A 98 -15.26 0.49 -7.12
CA GLY A 98 -15.84 1.63 -7.81
C GLY A 98 -15.06 2.92 -7.61
N MET A 99 -14.25 3.02 -6.54
CA MET A 99 -13.48 4.22 -6.23
C MET A 99 -12.18 3.90 -5.50
N VAL A 100 -11.09 4.55 -5.91
CA VAL A 100 -9.78 4.44 -5.25
C VAL A 100 -9.30 5.84 -4.87
N PHE A 101 -8.95 6.01 -3.59
CA PHE A 101 -8.23 7.17 -3.10
C PHE A 101 -6.77 6.80 -2.91
N ILE A 102 -5.87 7.55 -3.52
CA ILE A 102 -4.42 7.42 -3.31
C ILE A 102 -3.96 8.64 -2.51
N THR A 103 -3.32 8.40 -1.37
CA THR A 103 -2.72 9.44 -0.54
C THR A 103 -1.21 9.22 -0.45
N ALA A 104 -0.45 10.27 -0.69
CA ALA A 104 1.00 10.26 -0.65
C ALA A 104 1.50 11.63 -0.18
N GLY A 105 2.64 11.62 0.52
CA GLY A 105 3.42 12.84 0.78
C GLY A 105 4.44 13.02 -0.33
N MET A 106 4.28 14.06 -1.16
CA MET A 106 5.21 14.34 -2.26
C MET A 106 6.58 14.81 -1.74
N GLY A 107 7.65 14.55 -2.50
CA GLY A 107 9.02 14.97 -2.21
C GLY A 107 9.95 13.87 -1.70
N GLY A 108 9.42 12.68 -1.39
CA GLY A 108 10.18 11.47 -1.10
C GLY A 108 10.54 10.66 -2.35
N GLY A 109 10.87 9.37 -2.14
CA GLY A 109 11.23 8.45 -3.22
C GLY A 109 10.19 7.36 -3.52
N THR A 110 9.49 6.86 -2.49
CA THR A 110 8.41 5.86 -2.63
C THR A 110 7.13 6.53 -3.08
#